data_AF-A0A1W1E419-F1
#
_entry.id   AF-A0A1W1E419-F1
#
_cell.length_a   1.000
_cell.length_b   1.000
_cell.length_c   1.000
_cell.angle_alpha   90.00
_cell.angle_beta   90.00
_cell.angle_gamma   90.00
#
_symmetry.space_group_name_H-M   'P 1'
#
loop_
_entity.id
_entity.type
_entity.pdbx_description
1 polymer ?
#
loop_
_entity_poly.entity_id
_entity_poly.type
_entity_poly.pdbx_seq_one_letter_code
_entity_poly.pdbx_strand_id
1 'polypeptide(L)' 'MDKFTQNIRIMPIEHKVASHYGDIRATLSKQGNIIGNNDIWIAAHTRSLGATLVSNNLREFDRVAGLKTQNWIK' A
#
# COMPACT_ATOMS: atom_id res chain seq x y z
N MET A 1 1.99 -1.43 24.39
CA MET A 1 1.25 -1.49 23.12
C MET A 1 -0.05 -0.73 23.31
N ASP A 2 -0.32 0.23 22.44
CA ASP A 2 -1.51 1.07 22.53
C ASP A 2 -2.79 0.26 22.33
N LYS A 3 -3.91 0.68 22.95
CA LYS A 3 -5.22 -0.02 22.89
C LYS A 3 -5.68 -0.32 21.45
N PHE A 4 -5.26 0.50 20.49
CA PHE A 4 -5.60 0.35 19.08
C PHE A 4 -5.02 -0.94 18.47
N THR A 5 -3.76 -1.28 18.78
CA THR A 5 -3.08 -2.42 18.14
C THR A 5 -3.48 -3.77 18.74
N GLN A 6 -4.24 -3.80 19.84
CA GLN A 6 -4.67 -5.04 20.49
C GLN A 6 -5.69 -5.83 19.65
N ASN A 7 -6.49 -5.16 18.83
CA ASN A 7 -7.53 -5.77 17.99
C ASN A 7 -7.13 -5.81 16.51
N ILE A 8 -5.89 -5.44 16.17
CA ILE A 8 -5.41 -5.35 14.80
C ILE A 8 -4.16 -6.21 14.67
N ARG A 9 -4.21 -7.16 13.74
CA ARG A 9 -3.05 -7.99 13.45
C ARG A 9 -1.98 -7.15 12.74
N ILE A 10 -0.82 -7.00 13.38
CA ILE A 10 0.36 -6.39 12.76
C ILE A 10 1.01 -7.43 11.86
N MET A 11 0.99 -7.20 10.55
CA MET A 11 1.60 -8.08 9.56
C MET A 11 3.08 -7.70 9.36
N PRO A 12 4.02 -8.67 9.42
CA PRO A 12 5.42 -8.41 9.17
C PRO A 12 5.68 -8.11 7.69
N ILE A 13 6.69 -7.30 7.40
CA ILE A 13 7.19 -7.13 6.03
C ILE A 13 7.96 -8.38 5.63
N GLU A 14 7.46 -9.10 4.63
CA GLU A 14 8.11 -10.29 4.07
C GLU A 14 8.90 -9.95 2.79
N HIS A 15 9.78 -10.85 2.38
CA HIS A 15 10.62 -10.66 1.18
C HIS A 15 9.83 -10.35 -0.09
N LYS A 16 8.65 -10.94 -0.26
CA LYS A 16 7.76 -10.68 -1.42
C LYS A 16 7.36 -9.20 -1.55
N VAL A 17 7.33 -8.45 -0.45
CA VAL A 17 7.00 -7.02 -0.45
C VAL A 17 8.02 -6.24 -1.29
N ALA A 18 9.30 -6.63 -1.27
CA ALA A 18 10.36 -5.97 -2.03
C ALA A 18 10.12 -6.06 -3.54
N SER A 19 9.64 -7.20 -4.04
CA SER A 19 9.29 -7.37 -5.46
C SER A 19 8.13 -6.44 -5.87
N HIS A 20 7.09 -6.36 -5.04
CA HIS A 20 5.97 -5.44 -5.28
C HIS A 20 6.43 -3.97 -5.19
N TYR A 21 7.30 -3.63 -4.24
CA TYR A 21 7.85 -2.28 -4.11
C TYR A 21 8.62 -1.88 -5.36
N GLY A 22 9.52 -2.75 -5.84
CA GLY A 22 10.32 -2.49 -7.04
C GLY A 22 9.44 -2.27 -8.28
N ASP A 23 8.46 -3.15 -8.48
CA ASP A 23 7.47 -3.03 -9.57
C ASP A 23 6.72 -1.70 -9.53
N ILE A 24 6.18 -1.34 -8.37
CA ILE A 24 5.41 -0.10 -8.18
C ILE A 24 6.30 1.13 -8.41
N ARG A 25 7.49 1.16 -7.79
CA ARG A 25 8.41 2.29 -7.88
C ARG A 25 8.86 2.50 -9.32
N ALA A 26 9.27 1.43 -10.01
CA ALA A 26 9.71 1.51 -11.39
C ALA A 26 8.58 1.98 -12.32
N THR A 27 7.37 1.47 -12.12
CA THR A 27 6.20 1.82 -12.94
C THR A 27 5.81 3.29 -12.76
N LEU A 28 5.65 3.76 -11.52
CA LEU A 28 5.26 5.14 -11.26
C LEU A 28 6.34 6.13 -11.69
N SER A 29 7.62 5.78 -11.49
CA SER A 29 8.76 6.61 -11.93
C SER A 29 8.78 6.78 -13.44
N LYS A 30 8.50 5.71 -14.21
CA LYS A 30 8.39 5.78 -15.69
C LYS A 30 7.22 6.66 -16.15
N GLN A 31 6.16 6.76 -15.36
CA GLN A 31 4.98 7.58 -15.67
C GLN A 31 5.13 9.04 -15.22
N GLY A 32 6.23 9.41 -14.55
CA GLY A 32 6.38 10.73 -13.93
C GLY A 32 5.47 10.94 -12.71
N ASN A 33 4.90 9.86 -12.17
CA ASN A 33 4.00 9.90 -11.03
C ASN A 33 4.81 9.80 -9.73
N ILE A 34 4.55 10.74 -8.80
CA ILE A 34 5.12 10.72 -7.46
C ILE A 34 4.07 10.19 -6.49
N ILE A 35 4.47 9.32 -5.57
CA ILE A 35 3.68 8.82 -4.45
C ILE A 35 4.59 8.88 -3.22
N GLY A 36 4.02 9.14 -2.04
CA GLY A 36 4.80 9.19 -0.80
C GLY A 36 5.67 7.94 -0.61
N ASN A 37 6.91 8.10 -0.11
CA ASN A 37 7.81 6.95 0.08
C ASN A 37 7.20 5.86 0.98
N ASN A 38 6.50 6.25 2.05
CA ASN A 38 5.80 5.30 2.92
C ASN A 38 4.57 4.70 2.24
N ASP A 39 3.90 5.45 1.37
CA ASP A 39 2.72 4.97 0.65
C ASP A 39 3.08 3.90 -0.37
N ILE A 40 4.29 3.94 -0.96
CA ILE A 40 4.80 2.81 -1.76
C ILE A 40 4.95 1.57 -0.90
N TRP A 41 5.51 1.68 0.30
CA TRP A 41 5.64 0.54 1.21
C TRP A 41 4.28 -0.02 1.63
N ILE A 42 3.31 0.84 1.96
CA ILE A 42 1.95 0.45 2.31
C ILE A 42 1.27 -0.25 1.12
N ALA A 43 1.37 0.32 -0.08
CA ALA A 43 0.81 -0.25 -1.31
C ALA A 43 1.46 -1.60 -1.66
N ALA A 44 2.78 -1.68 -1.60
CA ALA A 44 3.53 -2.89 -1.89
C ALA A 44 3.18 -4.01 -0.90
N HIS A 45 3.13 -3.69 0.39
CA HIS A 45 2.76 -4.63 1.43
C HIS A 45 1.33 -5.15 1.18
N THR A 46 0.37 -4.25 1.00
CA THR A 46 -1.03 -4.60 0.76
C THR A 46 -1.20 -5.46 -0.49
N ARG A 47 -0.57 -5.07 -1.61
CA ARG A 47 -0.62 -5.81 -2.88
C ARG A 47 0.01 -7.20 -2.75
N SER A 48 1.09 -7.33 -1.97
CA SER A 48 1.74 -8.63 -1.70
C SER A 48 0.90 -9.60 -0.85
N LEU A 49 -0.06 -9.05 -0.09
CA LEU A 49 -1.02 -9.82 0.69
C LEU A 49 -2.31 -10.11 -0.11
N GLY A 50 -2.51 -9.49 -1.27
CA GLY A 50 -3.78 -9.54 -2.00
C GLY A 50 -4.95 -8.88 -1.25
N ALA A 51 -4.65 -8.05 -0.24
CA ALA A 51 -5.60 -7.40 0.64
C ALA A 51 -6.19 -6.12 0.02
N THR A 52 -7.16 -5.52 0.72
CA THR A 52 -7.76 -4.23 0.37
C THR A 52 -7.17 -3.14 1.26
N LEU A 53 -6.62 -2.09 0.65
CA LEU A 53 -6.15 -0.91 1.36
C LEU A 53 -7.33 -0.02 1.72
N VAL A 54 -7.52 0.24 3.01
CA VAL A 54 -8.51 1.19 3.50
C VAL A 54 -7.81 2.53 3.77
N SER A 55 -8.23 3.59 3.08
CA SER A 55 -7.67 4.93 3.27
C SER A 55 -8.68 6.02 2.92
N ASN A 56 -8.56 7.18 3.59
CA ASN A 56 -9.30 8.39 3.22
C ASN A 56 -8.63 9.20 2.10
N ASN A 57 -7.39 8.86 1.72
CA ASN A 57 -6.64 9.48 0.63
C ASN A 57 -6.37 8.48 -0.51
N LEU A 58 -7.41 8.10 -1.26
CA LEU A 58 -7.27 7.11 -2.34
C LEU A 58 -6.51 7.63 -3.58
N ARG A 59 -6.44 8.96 -3.78
CA ARG A 59 -5.89 9.58 -4.99
C ARG A 59 -4.46 9.12 -5.32
N GLU A 60 -3.63 8.90 -4.30
CA GLU A 60 -2.27 8.41 -4.50
C GLU A 60 -2.23 6.91 -4.80
N PHE A 61 -3.06 6.13 -4.09
CA PHE A 61 -3.11 4.67 -4.21
C PHE A 61 -3.76 4.17 -5.48
N ASP A 62 -4.69 4.93 -6.06
CA ASP A 62 -5.35 4.60 -7.33
C ASP A 62 -4.37 4.56 -8.52
N ARG A 63 -3.17 5.12 -8.36
CA ARG A 63 -2.08 5.04 -9.35
C ARG A 63 -1.39 3.67 -9.37
N VAL A 64 -1.58 2.87 -8.33
CA VAL A 64 -0.93 1.57 -8.17
C VAL A 64 -1.77 0.48 -8.83
N ALA A 65 -1.31 0.00 -9.99
CA ALA A 65 -1.98 -1.08 -10.71
C ALA A 65 -2.11 -2.35 -9.84
N GLY A 66 -3.30 -2.95 -9.83
CA GLY A 66 -3.58 -4.19 -9.08
C GLY A 66 -3.71 -4.02 -7.56
N LEU A 67 -3.77 -2.78 -7.05
CA LEU A 67 -4.08 -2.52 -5.65
C LEU A 67 -5.60 -2.37 -5.47
N LYS A 68 -6.19 -3.16 -4.56
CA LYS A 68 -7.59 -3.00 -4.16
C LYS A 68 -7.67 -1.89 -3.12
N THR A 69 -8.57 -0.93 -3.30
CA THR A 69 -8.74 0.21 -2.39
C THR A 69 -10.18 0.35 -1.93
N GLN A 70 -10.38 0.89 -0.72
CA GLN A 70 -11.69 1.24 -0.18
C GLN A 70 -11.58 2.49 0.70
N ASN A 71 -12.60 3.34 0.66
CA ASN A 71 -12.79 4.43 1.61
C ASN A 71 -14.00 4.11 2.50
N TRP A 72 -13.83 4.12 3.82
CA TRP A 72 -14.89 3.78 4.78
C TRP A 72 -15.63 5.00 5.34
N ILE A 73 -15.10 6.20 5.14
CA ILE A 73 -15.69 7.44 5.66
C ILE A 73 -16.35 8.28 4.56
N LYS A 74 -16.57 7.65 3.41
CA LYS A 74 -17.17 8.26 2.22
C LYS A 74 -18.38 7.44 1.79
#